data_AF-A0A957YJQ1-F1
#
_entry.id   AF-A0A957YJQ1-F1
#
_cell.length_a   1.000
_cell.length_b   1.000
_cell.length_c   1.000
_cell.angle_alpha   90.00
_cell.angle_beta   90.00
_cell.angle_gamma   90.00
#
_symmetry.space_group_name_H-M   'P 1'
#
loop_
_entity.id
_entity.type
_entity.pdbx_description
1 polymer ?
#
loop_
_entity_poly.entity_id
_entity_poly.type
_entity_poly.pdbx_seq_one_letter_code
_entity_poly.pdbx_strand_id
1 'polypeptide(L)'
;MNTRYTLIVLLLAIALGSFAWLQREVEPTDYTDGGPTPTPAPLFELAAEDIQEVAVKSPDGDYTITRVAGGWEIDDQALADYVGSTLEGLAKPSVLRYLSEDLKPEQFGFDSPTMTVTLKTAAGESKTIVV
;
A
#
# COMPACT_ATOMS: atom_id res chain seq x y z
N MET A 1 -34.25 -56.81 -9.81
CA MET A 1 -34.04 -55.46 -9.21
C MET A 1 -34.12 -55.60 -7.71
N ASN A 2 -33.08 -55.17 -6.99
CA ASN A 2 -33.06 -55.29 -5.53
C ASN A 2 -33.72 -54.04 -4.94
N THR A 3 -34.99 -54.17 -4.56
CA THR A 3 -35.90 -53.07 -4.19
C THR A 3 -35.34 -52.16 -3.09
N ARG A 4 -34.48 -52.69 -2.23
CA ARG A 4 -33.75 -51.93 -1.19
C ARG A 4 -32.80 -50.90 -1.77
N TYR A 5 -32.00 -51.28 -2.77
CA TYR A 5 -31.09 -50.34 -3.43
C TYR A 5 -31.86 -49.32 -4.27
N THR A 6 -32.98 -49.72 -4.88
CA THR A 6 -33.86 -48.79 -5.61
C THR A 6 -34.45 -47.72 -4.69
N LEU A 7 -34.87 -48.08 -3.47
CA LEU A 7 -35.38 -47.12 -2.48
C LEU A 7 -34.29 -46.16 -1.98
N ILE A 8 -33.07 -46.67 -1.74
CA ILE A 8 -31.94 -45.83 -1.31
C ILE A 8 -31.60 -44.78 -2.38
N VAL A 9 -31.51 -45.19 -3.65
CA VAL A 9 -31.21 -44.27 -4.76
C VAL A 9 -32.31 -43.23 -4.93
N LEU A 10 -33.58 -43.62 -4.79
CA LEU A 10 -34.71 -42.69 -4.86
C LEU A 10 -34.64 -41.63 -3.74
N LEU A 11 -34.35 -42.04 -2.51
CA LEU A 11 -34.20 -41.11 -1.39
C LEU A 11 -33.01 -40.16 -1.58
N LEU A 12 -31.90 -40.66 -2.13
CA LEU A 12 -30.73 -39.84 -2.46
C LEU A 12 -31.05 -38.80 -3.54
N ALA A 13 -31.80 -39.18 -4.57
CA ALA A 13 -32.23 -38.27 -5.63
C ALA A 13 -33.15 -37.16 -5.09
N ILE A 14 -34.07 -37.51 -4.18
CA ILE A 14 -34.95 -36.53 -3.52
C ILE A 14 -34.13 -35.58 -2.66
N ALA A 15 -33.22 -36.10 -1.83
CA ALA A 15 -32.37 -35.27 -0.96
C ALA A 15 -31.50 -34.29 -1.77
N LEU A 16 -30.88 -34.75 -2.86
CA LEU A 16 -30.08 -33.90 -3.74
C LEU A 16 -30.94 -32.86 -4.47
N GLY A 17 -32.14 -33.24 -4.93
CA GLY A 17 -33.09 -32.32 -5.55
C GLY A 17 -33.54 -31.22 -4.60
N SER A 18 -33.90 -31.57 -3.36
CA SER A 18 -34.26 -30.59 -2.32
C SER A 18 -33.09 -29.67 -1.98
N PHE A 19 -31.87 -30.21 -1.86
CA PHE A 19 -30.67 -29.40 -1.58
C PHE A 19 -30.38 -28.41 -2.72
N ALA A 20 -30.49 -28.85 -3.97
CA ALA A 20 -30.30 -27.97 -5.13
C ALA A 20 -31.37 -26.88 -5.23
N TRP A 21 -32.61 -27.18 -4.84
CA TRP A 21 -33.70 -26.22 -4.80
C TRP A 21 -33.45 -25.12 -3.76
N LEU A 22 -33.02 -25.50 -2.55
CA LEU A 22 -32.66 -24.54 -1.48
C LEU A 22 -31.48 -23.64 -1.86
N GLN A 23 -30.51 -24.15 -2.63
CA GLN A 23 -29.36 -23.36 -3.09
C GLN A 23 -29.72 -22.38 -4.23
N ARG A 24 -30.87 -22.57 -4.90
CA ARG A 24 -31.29 -21.73 -6.03
C ARG A 24 -31.70 -20.32 -5.58
N GLU A 25 -32.09 -20.17 -4.32
CA GLU A 25 -32.52 -18.90 -3.71
C GLU A 25 -31.37 -18.10 -3.10
N VAL A 26 -30.14 -18.62 -3.13
CA VAL A 26 -28.95 -17.84 -2.77
C VAL A 26 -28.64 -16.93 -3.96
N GLU A 27 -29.17 -15.70 -3.90
CA GLU A 27 -28.78 -14.65 -4.83
C GLU A 27 -27.23 -14.56 -4.85
N PRO A 28 -26.60 -14.57 -6.04
CA PRO A 28 -25.17 -14.30 -6.14
C PRO A 28 -24.92 -12.97 -5.44
N THR A 29 -24.05 -12.97 -4.42
CA THR A 29 -23.64 -11.72 -3.80
C THR A 29 -22.94 -10.92 -4.89
N ASP A 30 -23.58 -9.84 -5.33
CA ASP A 30 -23.05 -8.99 -6.37
C ASP A 30 -21.93 -8.13 -5.79
N TYR A 31 -20.70 -8.54 -6.01
CA TYR A 31 -19.51 -7.77 -5.64
C TYR A 31 -19.18 -6.67 -6.69
N THR A 32 -20.05 -6.42 -7.67
CA THR A 32 -19.82 -5.37 -8.66
C THR A 32 -20.08 -3.96 -8.15
N ASP A 33 -20.64 -3.80 -6.95
CA ASP A 33 -20.68 -2.51 -6.24
C ASP A 33 -19.35 -2.22 -5.49
N GLY A 34 -18.24 -2.57 -6.13
CA GLY A 34 -16.95 -2.00 -5.81
C GLY A 34 -16.89 -0.63 -6.47
N GLY A 35 -17.17 0.43 -5.69
CA GLY A 35 -16.94 1.80 -6.15
C GLY A 35 -15.53 1.94 -6.77
N PRO A 36 -15.34 2.84 -7.75
CA PRO A 36 -14.07 2.97 -8.46
C PRO A 36 -12.92 3.03 -7.46
N THR A 37 -11.97 2.09 -7.58
CA THR A 37 -10.73 2.20 -6.82
C THR A 37 -10.06 3.49 -7.31
N PRO A 38 -9.88 4.51 -6.46
CA PRO A 38 -9.23 5.73 -6.89
C PRO A 38 -7.86 5.35 -7.47
N THR A 39 -7.59 5.79 -8.70
CA THR A 39 -6.24 5.66 -9.26
C THR A 39 -5.28 6.30 -8.25
N PRO A 40 -4.25 5.57 -7.75
CA PRO A 40 -3.32 6.11 -6.78
C PRO A 40 -2.73 7.41 -7.32
N ALA A 41 -3.04 8.51 -6.64
CA ALA A 41 -2.46 9.81 -6.94
C ALA A 41 -1.15 9.95 -6.15
N PRO A 42 -0.12 10.57 -6.72
CA PRO A 42 1.07 10.91 -5.96
C PRO A 42 0.71 11.91 -4.85
N LEU A 43 1.21 11.69 -3.64
CA LEU A 43 1.05 12.64 -2.52
C LEU A 43 1.71 13.98 -2.85
N PHE A 44 2.86 13.91 -3.53
CA PHE A 44 3.55 15.00 -4.20
C PHE A 44 4.40 14.41 -5.32
N GLU A 45 4.87 15.26 -6.22
CA GLU A 45 5.71 14.84 -7.34
C GLU A 45 6.94 15.74 -7.43
N LEU A 46 8.12 15.15 -7.18
CA LEU A 46 9.42 15.76 -7.45
C LEU A 46 10.07 15.01 -8.62
N ALA A 47 10.86 15.70 -9.43
CA ALA A 47 11.76 15.03 -10.36
C ALA A 47 12.90 14.39 -9.54
N ALA A 48 13.04 13.07 -9.63
CA ALA A 48 14.01 12.36 -8.79
C ALA A 48 15.46 12.79 -9.06
N GLU A 49 15.74 13.21 -10.31
CA GLU A 49 17.02 13.79 -10.72
C GLU A 49 17.33 15.14 -10.06
N ASP A 50 16.31 15.87 -9.59
CA ASP A 50 16.49 17.15 -8.92
C ASP A 50 16.77 17.00 -7.43
N ILE A 51 16.54 15.82 -6.84
CA ILE A 51 16.81 15.57 -5.42
C ILE A 51 18.32 15.51 -5.21
N GLN A 52 18.81 16.34 -4.29
CA GLN A 52 20.24 16.45 -3.97
C GLN A 52 20.56 16.01 -2.54
N GLU A 53 19.58 16.12 -1.65
CA GLU A 53 19.77 15.83 -0.23
C GLU A 53 18.53 15.13 0.32
N VAL A 54 18.75 14.09 1.11
CA VAL A 54 17.73 13.40 1.89
C VAL A 54 18.18 13.34 3.34
N ALA A 55 17.55 14.14 4.18
CA ALA A 55 17.79 14.15 5.61
C ALA A 55 16.79 13.24 6.32
N VAL A 56 17.29 12.29 7.09
CA VAL A 56 16.49 11.38 7.91
C VAL A 56 16.74 11.68 9.37
N LYS A 57 15.66 11.83 10.14
CA LYS A 57 15.70 11.96 11.59
C LYS A 57 14.95 10.82 12.23
N SER A 58 15.56 10.14 13.19
CA SER A 58 14.98 9.00 13.89
C SER A 58 15.55 8.87 15.31
N PRO A 59 14.91 8.13 16.23
CA PRO A 59 15.44 7.82 17.55
C PRO A 59 16.82 7.16 17.53
N ASP A 60 17.11 6.40 16.46
CA ASP A 60 18.37 5.69 16.28
C ASP A 60 19.51 6.60 15.77
N GLY A 61 19.17 7.80 15.28
CA GLY A 61 20.13 8.79 14.81
C GLY A 61 19.59 9.63 13.66
N ASP A 62 20.29 10.74 13.43
CA ASP A 62 20.08 11.65 12.31
C ASP A 62 21.19 11.44 11.28
N TYR A 63 20.83 11.33 10.00
CA TYR A 63 21.80 11.24 8.92
C TYR A 63 21.31 11.93 7.65
N THR A 64 22.26 12.34 6.82
CA THR A 64 21.99 13.04 5.56
C THR A 64 22.63 12.28 4.42
N ILE A 65 21.81 11.92 3.44
CA ILE A 65 22.25 11.30 2.19
C ILE A 65 22.36 12.40 1.14
N THR A 66 23.52 12.52 0.50
CA THR A 66 23.79 13.55 -0.51
C THR A 66 24.09 12.93 -1.86
N ARG A 67 23.61 13.58 -2.93
CA ARG A 67 23.91 13.17 -4.30
C ARG A 67 25.23 13.79 -4.74
N VAL A 68 26.14 12.96 -5.24
CA VAL A 68 27.43 13.36 -5.80
C VAL A 68 27.60 12.78 -7.21
N ALA A 69 28.68 13.14 -7.90
CA ALA A 69 28.93 12.71 -9.27
C ALA A 69 28.98 11.17 -9.46
N GLY A 70 29.27 10.41 -8.38
CA GLY A 70 29.34 8.95 -8.38
C GLY A 70 28.09 8.22 -7.89
N GLY A 71 27.03 8.93 -7.49
CA GLY A 71 25.84 8.32 -6.91
C GLY A 71 25.42 8.99 -5.59
N TRP A 72 24.86 8.19 -4.68
CA TRP A 72 24.45 8.65 -3.36
C TRP A 72 25.52 8.33 -2.31
N GLU A 73 25.75 9.25 -1.39
CA GLU A 73 26.73 9.11 -0.31
C GLU A 73 26.11 9.47 1.05
N ILE A 74 26.58 8.81 2.10
CA ILE A 74 26.31 9.13 3.51
C ILE A 74 27.66 9.22 4.21
N ASP A 75 27.92 10.31 4.94
CA ASP A 75 29.19 10.51 5.67
C ASP A 75 30.44 10.21 4.81
N ASP A 76 30.48 10.74 3.58
CA ASP A 76 31.54 10.52 2.57
C ASP A 76 31.73 9.06 2.11
N GLN A 77 30.79 8.17 2.43
CA GLN A 77 30.78 6.78 2.00
C GLN A 77 29.74 6.54 0.92
N ALA A 78 30.18 5.99 -0.22
CA ALA A 78 29.31 5.58 -1.32
C ALA A 78 28.28 4.54 -0.85
N LEU A 79 27.02 4.82 -1.15
CA LEU A 79 25.90 3.91 -0.96
C LEU A 79 25.77 2.99 -2.17
N ALA A 80 25.21 1.82 -1.93
CA ALA A 80 24.91 0.88 -2.99
C ALA A 80 23.75 1.37 -3.88
N ASP A 81 23.77 1.01 -5.16
CA ASP A 81 22.82 1.50 -6.18
C ASP A 81 21.35 1.27 -5.82
N TYR A 82 21.02 0.23 -5.06
CA TYR A 82 19.64 -0.03 -4.63
C TYR A 82 19.07 1.09 -3.75
N VAL A 83 19.93 1.82 -3.02
CA VAL A 83 19.50 2.98 -2.23
C VAL A 83 19.00 4.07 -3.16
N GLY A 84 19.65 4.29 -4.31
CA GLY A 84 19.20 5.24 -5.32
C GLY A 84 17.76 4.97 -5.78
N SER A 85 17.44 3.73 -6.12
CA SER A 85 16.07 3.36 -6.52
C SER A 85 15.02 3.60 -5.43
N THR A 86 15.41 3.45 -4.17
CA THR A 86 14.52 3.70 -3.02
C THR A 86 14.27 5.21 -2.85
N LEU A 87 15.32 6.02 -2.97
CA LEU A 87 15.23 7.48 -2.89
C LEU A 87 14.43 8.06 -4.07
N GLU A 88 14.57 7.49 -5.26
CA GLU A 88 13.75 7.83 -6.43
C GLU A 88 12.26 7.51 -6.19
N GLY A 89 11.96 6.39 -5.53
CA GLY A 89 10.59 6.05 -5.11
C GLY A 89 9.99 7.06 -4.13
N LEU A 90 10.80 7.65 -3.26
CA LEU A 90 10.38 8.72 -2.35
C LEU A 90 10.11 10.06 -3.06
N ALA A 91 10.55 10.24 -4.31
CA ALA A 91 10.27 11.44 -5.08
C ALA A 91 8.78 11.55 -5.49
N LYS A 92 8.10 10.40 -5.63
CA LYS A 92 6.71 10.30 -6.08
C LYS A 92 5.91 9.27 -5.27
N PRO A 93 5.77 9.46 -3.95
CA PRO A 93 5.09 8.49 -3.10
C PRO A 93 3.61 8.42 -3.47
N SER A 94 3.09 7.20 -3.64
CA SER A 94 1.70 6.95 -4.04
C SER A 94 0.79 6.83 -2.83
N VAL A 95 -0.36 7.52 -2.87
CA VAL A 95 -1.40 7.36 -1.84
C VAL A 95 -2.24 6.12 -2.16
N LEU A 96 -2.17 5.11 -1.29
CA LEU A 96 -2.93 3.87 -1.45
C LEU A 96 -4.36 3.96 -0.90
N ARG A 97 -4.59 4.82 0.09
CA ARG A 97 -5.88 4.95 0.77
C ARG A 97 -6.04 6.36 1.32
N TYR A 98 -7.22 6.92 1.11
CA TYR A 98 -7.70 8.08 1.85
C TYR A 98 -8.49 7.58 3.05
N LEU A 99 -8.16 8.09 4.22
CA LEU A 99 -8.97 7.90 5.42
C LEU A 99 -10.01 9.02 5.49
N SER A 100 -11.14 8.72 6.11
CA SER A 100 -12.23 9.67 6.31
C SER A 100 -11.76 10.90 7.11
N GLU A 101 -12.28 12.09 6.79
CA GLU A 101 -11.84 13.37 7.37
C GLU A 101 -12.13 13.51 8.88
N ASP A 102 -13.02 12.67 9.43
CA ASP A 102 -13.32 12.61 10.86
C ASP A 102 -12.22 11.95 11.69
N LEU A 103 -11.33 11.18 11.04
CA LEU A 103 -10.18 10.55 11.66
C LEU A 103 -9.05 11.58 11.78
N LYS A 104 -8.52 11.71 12.99
CA LYS A 104 -7.46 12.70 13.27
C LYS A 104 -6.08 12.06 13.23
N PRO A 105 -5.03 12.75 12.75
CA PRO A 105 -3.67 12.20 12.70
C PRO A 105 -3.15 11.69 14.06
N GLU A 106 -3.55 12.33 15.16
CA GLU A 106 -3.13 11.94 16.51
C GLU A 106 -3.61 10.52 16.89
N GLN A 107 -4.72 10.05 16.31
CA GLN A 107 -5.23 8.69 16.52
C GLN A 107 -4.29 7.62 15.94
N PHE A 108 -3.35 8.03 15.08
CA PHE A 108 -2.36 7.16 14.44
C PHE A 108 -0.93 7.47 14.87
N GLY A 109 -0.72 8.32 15.89
CA GLY A 109 0.62 8.63 16.40
C GLY A 109 1.41 9.64 15.56
N PHE A 110 0.77 10.36 14.62
CA PHE A 110 1.45 11.41 13.83
C PHE A 110 1.72 12.70 14.62
N ASP A 111 1.30 12.78 15.89
CA ASP A 111 1.61 13.91 16.78
C ASP A 111 3.07 13.87 17.31
N SER A 112 3.65 12.67 17.36
CA SER A 112 5.00 12.38 17.83
C SER A 112 5.68 11.43 16.85
N PRO A 113 5.94 11.88 15.59
CA PRO A 113 6.47 11.01 14.56
C PRO A 113 7.81 10.42 14.96
N THR A 114 7.94 9.11 14.76
CA THR A 114 9.15 8.36 15.09
C THR A 114 10.24 8.54 14.03
N MET A 115 9.88 8.93 12.82
CA MET A 115 10.86 9.24 11.80
C MET A 115 10.39 10.39 10.92
N THR A 116 11.31 11.26 10.54
CA THR A 116 11.05 12.34 9.60
C THR A 116 12.05 12.27 8.45
N VAL A 117 11.56 12.21 7.23
CA VAL A 117 12.36 12.20 6.01
C VAL A 117 12.13 13.51 5.26
N THR A 118 13.20 14.25 4.99
CA THR A 118 13.14 15.52 4.28
C THR A 118 13.94 15.42 2.99
N LEU A 119 13.25 15.58 1.87
CA LEU A 119 13.81 15.63 0.52
C LEU A 119 14.07 17.08 0.15
N LYS A 120 15.27 17.43 -0.28
CA LYS A 120 15.59 18.75 -0.84
C LYS A 120 16.08 18.66 -2.27
N THR A 121 15.58 19.57 -3.10
CA THR A 121 15.97 19.68 -4.50
C THR A 121 17.07 20.71 -4.72
N ALA A 122 17.76 20.62 -5.85
CA ALA A 122 18.74 21.63 -6.28
C ALA A 122 18.13 23.04 -6.41
N ALA A 123 16.84 23.13 -6.72
CA ALA A 123 16.09 24.38 -6.82
C ALA A 123 15.70 24.97 -5.45
N GLY A 124 15.99 24.26 -4.34
CA GLY A 124 15.64 24.68 -2.99
C GLY A 124 14.22 24.29 -2.54
N GLU A 125 13.50 23.48 -3.33
CA GLU A 125 12.22 22.91 -2.88
C GLU A 125 12.47 21.83 -1.84
N SER A 126 11.60 21.77 -0.81
CA SER A 126 11.70 20.78 0.27
C SER A 126 10.35 20.10 0.50
N LYS A 127 10.34 18.77 0.64
CA LYS A 127 9.17 17.98 1.06
C LYS A 127 9.54 17.15 2.28
N THR A 128 8.62 17.11 3.24
CA THR A 128 8.80 16.35 4.47
C THR A 128 7.73 15.27 4.56
N ILE A 129 8.18 14.05 4.83
CA ILE A 129 7.37 12.88 5.11
C ILE A 129 7.58 12.52 6.57
N VAL A 130 6.50 12.29 7.30
CA VAL A 130 6.53 11.84 8.70
C VAL A 130 6.02 10.41 8.79
N VAL A 131 6.65 9.62 9.67
CA VAL A 131 6.35 8.20 9.91
C VAL A 131 6.22 7.93 11.40
#